data_AF-A0A418D3B5-F1
#
_entry.id   AF-A0A418D3B5-F1
#
_cell.length_a   1.000
_cell.length_b   1.000
_cell.length_c   1.000
_cell.angle_alpha   90.00
_cell.angle_beta   90.00
_cell.angle_gamma   90.00
#
_symmetry.space_group_name_H-M   'P 1'
#
loop_
_entity.id
_entity.type
_entity.pdbx_description
1 polymer ?
#
loop_
_entity_poly.entity_id
_entity_poly.type
_entity_poly.pdbx_seq_one_letter_code
_entity_poly.pdbx_strand_id
1 'polypeptide(L)'
;MVDEGVVELEERVAALDTRLRGLESVARVVLDIRSRQVYSARLHRAPHDYYDWTLADRAYVSTCSSGTSLALLMPPSIVRRKFLQCNVAQLCKSIIMENVAWKSDMPHVPRFVCVIVQYKAKINSDKVAKLIRDASTSVKISRKQVNFQHAPPDTSALLTGFEFNGVSPFGMSTALPVIVSAPVLELPYIWLGGGAHDVKLKVSVTQCVQSLSAIAGDVSESRQHAPTTPLQN
;
A
#
# COMPACT_ATOMS: atom_id res chain seq x y z
N MET A 1 22.60 6.09 37.71
CA MET A 1 23.26 6.26 36.40
C MET A 1 22.97 4.98 35.64
N VAL A 2 22.12 5.03 34.61
CA VAL A 2 21.90 3.88 33.74
C VAL A 2 23.19 3.72 32.91
N ASP A 3 23.74 2.52 32.89
CA ASP A 3 24.96 2.19 32.16
C ASP A 3 24.71 2.46 30.66
N GLU A 4 25.52 3.32 30.04
CA GLU A 4 25.40 3.68 28.62
C GLU A 4 25.45 2.44 27.72
N GLY A 5 26.20 1.40 28.12
CA GLY A 5 26.26 0.13 27.39
C GLY A 5 24.95 -0.67 27.45
N VAL A 6 24.17 -0.53 28.52
CA VAL A 6 22.83 -1.15 28.63
C VAL A 6 21.86 -0.48 27.68
N VAL A 7 21.89 0.86 27.60
CA VAL A 7 21.01 1.63 26.68
C VAL A 7 21.32 1.28 25.22
N GLU A 8 22.59 1.25 24.82
CA GLU A 8 22.97 0.87 23.44
C GLU A 8 22.53 -0.56 23.10
N LEU A 9 22.63 -1.49 24.06
CA LEU A 9 22.19 -2.87 23.86
C LEU A 9 20.67 -2.95 23.69
N GLU A 10 19.91 -2.23 24.52
CA GLU A 10 18.44 -2.16 24.43
C GLU A 10 17.99 -1.61 23.07
N GLU A 11 18.63 -0.56 22.56
CA GLU A 11 18.35 -0.01 21.22
C GLU A 11 18.64 -1.02 20.11
N ARG A 12 19.76 -1.75 20.20
CA ARG A 12 20.13 -2.78 19.23
C ARG A 12 19.15 -3.96 19.24
N VAL A 13 18.70 -4.39 20.42
CA VAL A 13 17.68 -5.44 20.55
C VAL A 13 16.35 -4.99 19.93
N ALA A 14 15.90 -3.77 20.23
CA ALA A 14 14.68 -3.21 19.65
C ALA A 14 14.74 -3.12 18.11
N ALA A 15 15.90 -2.75 17.56
CA ALA A 15 16.13 -2.72 16.12
C ALA A 15 16.09 -4.12 15.49
N LEU A 16 16.68 -5.12 16.14
CA LEU A 16 16.64 -6.51 15.69
C LEU A 16 15.22 -7.09 15.73
N ASP A 17 14.47 -6.83 16.79
CA ASP A 17 13.07 -7.26 16.93
C ASP A 17 12.19 -6.67 15.82
N THR A 18 12.37 -5.38 15.51
CA THR A 18 11.65 -4.72 14.41
C THR A 18 11.99 -5.37 13.07
N ARG A 19 13.26 -5.67 12.83
CA ARG A 19 13.70 -6.35 11.61
C ARG A 19 13.16 -7.77 11.51
N LEU A 20 13.11 -8.51 12.63
CA LEU A 20 12.55 -9.86 12.68
C LEU A 20 11.05 -9.83 12.33
N ARG A 21 10.27 -8.97 12.98
CA ARG A 21 8.84 -8.77 12.66
C ARG A 21 8.62 -8.42 11.19
N GLY A 22 9.49 -7.58 10.62
CA GLY A 22 9.47 -7.24 9.19
C GLY A 22 9.71 -8.46 8.29
N LEU A 23 10.69 -9.32 8.62
CA LEU A 23 10.97 -10.55 7.87
C LEU A 23 9.83 -11.56 7.94
N GLU A 24 9.24 -11.76 9.12
CA GLU A 24 8.09 -12.65 9.32
C GLU A 24 6.87 -12.16 8.51
N SER A 25 6.66 -10.85 8.49
CA SER A 25 5.59 -10.23 7.73
C SER A 25 5.77 -10.38 6.23
N VAL A 26 6.99 -10.17 5.72
CA VAL A 26 7.33 -10.42 4.32
C VAL A 26 7.19 -11.91 3.98
N ALA A 27 7.55 -12.81 4.89
CA ALA A 27 7.37 -14.26 4.69
C ALA A 27 5.89 -14.63 4.53
N ARG A 28 4.99 -14.07 5.34
CA ARG A 28 3.53 -14.24 5.16
C ARG A 28 3.06 -13.78 3.79
N VAL A 29 3.52 -12.61 3.32
CA VAL A 29 3.21 -12.10 1.98
C VAL A 29 3.68 -13.09 0.90
N VAL A 30 4.90 -13.61 1.00
CA VAL A 30 5.44 -14.59 0.05
C VAL A 30 4.63 -15.88 0.03
N LEU A 31 4.25 -16.40 1.21
CA LEU A 31 3.46 -17.62 1.31
C LEU A 31 2.07 -17.46 0.70
N ASP A 32 1.39 -16.34 0.97
CA ASP A 32 0.06 -16.05 0.42
C ASP A 32 0.09 -15.81 -1.11
N ILE A 33 1.11 -15.11 -1.61
CA ILE A 33 1.34 -14.94 -3.05
C ILE A 33 1.53 -16.29 -3.75
N ARG A 34 2.29 -17.21 -3.13
CA ARG A 34 2.56 -18.54 -3.67
C ARG A 34 1.31 -19.42 -3.63
N SER A 35 0.58 -19.45 -2.52
CA SER A 35 -0.65 -20.25 -2.37
C SER A 35 -1.72 -19.82 -3.38
N ARG A 36 -1.79 -18.52 -3.70
CA ARG A 36 -2.69 -17.95 -4.71
C ARG A 36 -2.13 -17.98 -6.14
N GLN A 37 -0.94 -18.53 -6.35
CA GLN A 37 -0.32 -18.67 -7.67
C GLN A 37 -0.13 -17.33 -8.43
N VAL A 38 0.22 -16.26 -7.71
CA VAL A 38 0.42 -14.92 -8.29
C VAL A 38 1.82 -14.80 -8.90
N TYR A 39 2.04 -15.47 -10.03
CA TYR A 39 3.38 -15.62 -10.65
C TYR A 39 4.03 -14.31 -11.14
N SER A 40 3.26 -13.24 -11.36
CA SER A 40 3.78 -11.92 -11.73
C SER A 40 4.38 -11.15 -10.55
N ALA A 41 4.12 -11.59 -9.31
CA ALA A 41 4.54 -10.88 -8.12
C ALA A 41 6.08 -10.89 -7.95
N ARG A 42 6.67 -9.73 -7.64
CA ARG A 42 8.08 -9.58 -7.28
C ARG A 42 8.21 -8.64 -6.09
N LEU A 43 8.99 -9.02 -5.09
CA LEU A 43 9.31 -8.19 -3.94
C LEU A 43 10.67 -7.53 -4.13
N HIS A 44 10.75 -6.25 -3.80
CA HIS A 44 11.96 -5.44 -3.91
C HIS A 44 12.21 -4.73 -2.58
N ARG A 45 13.44 -4.81 -2.07
CA ARG A 45 13.85 -4.02 -0.91
C ARG A 45 14.24 -2.62 -1.36
N ALA A 46 13.53 -1.63 -0.84
CA ALA A 46 13.77 -0.22 -1.02
C ALA A 46 14.97 0.26 -0.20
N PRO A 47 15.70 1.28 -0.66
CA PRO A 47 16.69 1.99 0.14
C PRO A 47 16.11 2.56 1.44
N HIS A 48 16.97 2.80 2.43
CA HIS A 48 16.56 3.33 3.74
C HIS A 48 15.92 4.72 3.65
N ASP A 49 16.39 5.55 2.71
CA ASP A 49 15.94 6.92 2.44
C ASP A 49 14.75 6.99 1.46
N TYR A 50 14.19 5.84 1.06
CA TYR A 50 13.12 5.77 0.05
C TYR A 50 11.91 6.67 0.37
N TYR A 51 11.57 6.82 1.65
CA TYR A 51 10.44 7.65 2.06
C TYR A 51 10.75 9.14 2.14
N ASP A 52 12.02 9.53 2.12
CA ASP A 52 12.45 10.93 2.04
C ASP A 52 12.31 11.48 0.62
N TRP A 53 12.17 10.59 -0.37
CA TRP A 53 12.04 10.95 -1.77
C TRP A 53 10.61 11.37 -2.14
N THR A 54 10.49 12.26 -3.13
CA THR A 54 9.20 12.59 -3.75
C THR A 54 8.58 11.38 -4.45
N LEU A 55 7.27 11.40 -4.69
CA LEU A 55 6.61 10.32 -5.46
C LEU A 55 7.20 10.17 -6.88
N ALA A 56 7.61 11.28 -7.50
CA ALA A 56 8.25 11.27 -8.82
C ALA A 56 9.64 10.60 -8.75
N ASP A 57 10.44 10.90 -7.72
CA ASP A 57 11.75 10.29 -7.52
C ASP A 57 11.66 8.79 -7.22
N ARG A 58 10.65 8.36 -6.44
CA ARG A 58 10.38 6.92 -6.19
C ARG A 58 10.04 6.18 -7.48
N ALA A 59 9.25 6.80 -8.34
CA ALA A 59 8.79 6.23 -9.60
C ALA A 59 9.87 6.25 -10.69
N TYR A 60 10.75 7.25 -10.68
CA TYR A 60 11.63 7.68 -11.78
C TYR A 60 12.02 6.58 -12.79
N VAL A 61 11.58 6.78 -14.03
CA VAL A 61 12.00 6.02 -15.22
C VAL A 61 13.08 6.84 -15.91
N SER A 62 14.30 6.32 -16.03
CA SER A 62 15.28 6.95 -16.93
C SER A 62 14.86 6.70 -18.37
N THR A 63 14.38 7.72 -19.07
CA THR A 63 14.20 7.70 -20.52
C THR A 63 15.57 7.72 -21.21
N CYS A 64 16.29 6.60 -21.20
CA CYS A 64 17.44 6.40 -22.07
C CYS A 64 16.98 5.72 -23.35
N SER A 65 16.43 6.51 -24.28
CA SER A 65 16.03 6.05 -25.62
C SER A 65 16.91 6.60 -26.75
N SER A 66 18.07 7.18 -26.44
CA SER A 66 19.03 7.61 -27.46
C SER A 66 20.44 7.51 -26.88
N GLY A 67 21.30 6.73 -27.53
CA GLY A 67 22.65 6.35 -27.10
C GLY A 67 23.67 7.48 -27.10
N THR A 68 23.38 8.59 -26.42
CA THR A 68 24.36 9.62 -26.11
C THR A 68 24.65 9.58 -24.62
N SER A 69 25.94 9.39 -24.30
CA SER A 69 26.50 9.30 -22.97
C SER A 69 26.33 10.61 -22.16
N LEU A 70 25.10 10.94 -21.78
CA LEU A 70 24.79 12.02 -20.83
C LEU A 70 24.67 11.53 -19.38
N ALA A 71 24.82 10.22 -19.14
CA ALA A 71 24.78 9.63 -17.80
C ALA A 71 25.95 10.07 -16.90
N LEU A 72 27.02 10.63 -17.48
CA LEU A 72 28.24 11.05 -16.77
C LEU A 72 28.20 12.51 -16.26
N LEU A 73 27.20 13.31 -16.61
CA LEU A 73 27.12 14.74 -16.24
C LEU A 73 26.13 15.04 -15.10
N MET A 74 25.46 14.02 -14.54
CA MET A 74 24.59 14.22 -13.39
C MET A 74 25.37 14.04 -12.09
N PRO A 75 25.20 14.94 -11.09
CA PRO A 75 25.84 14.79 -9.79
C PRO A 75 25.47 13.44 -9.15
N PRO A 76 26.37 12.81 -8.36
CA PRO A 76 26.17 11.48 -7.77
C PRO A 76 24.87 11.31 -6.97
N SER A 77 24.30 12.41 -6.48
CA SER A 77 23.00 12.46 -5.78
C SER A 77 21.79 12.20 -6.68
N ILE A 78 21.90 12.45 -8.00
CA ILE A 78 20.83 12.23 -8.98
C ILE A 78 20.97 10.86 -9.65
N VAL A 79 22.19 10.36 -9.85
CA VAL A 79 22.46 9.05 -10.46
C VAL A 79 21.90 7.87 -9.63
N ARG A 80 21.66 8.08 -8.33
CA ARG A 80 21.11 7.07 -7.40
C ARG A 80 19.58 6.87 -7.50
N ARG A 81 18.82 7.72 -8.20
CA ARG A 81 17.34 7.69 -8.19
C ARG A 81 16.73 6.74 -9.24
N LYS A 82 17.16 5.48 -9.27
CA LYS A 82 16.66 4.47 -10.22
C LYS A 82 16.05 3.25 -9.51
N PHE A 83 15.13 3.43 -8.57
CA PHE A 83 14.63 2.28 -7.82
C PHE A 83 13.51 1.51 -8.53
N LEU A 84 12.33 2.10 -8.74
CA LEU A 84 11.16 1.35 -9.24
C LEU A 84 11.00 1.34 -10.77
N GLN A 85 11.52 2.37 -11.45
CA GLN A 85 11.45 2.50 -12.92
C GLN A 85 10.02 2.31 -13.45
N CYS A 86 9.06 3.09 -12.95
CA CYS A 86 7.65 3.04 -13.31
C CYS A 86 7.01 4.43 -13.42
N ASN A 87 5.78 4.50 -13.95
CA ASN A 87 5.00 5.75 -13.87
C ASN A 87 4.48 5.97 -12.43
N VAL A 88 4.35 7.21 -11.97
CA VAL A 88 3.74 7.55 -10.67
C VAL A 88 2.33 6.97 -10.52
N ALA A 89 1.58 6.85 -11.62
CA ALA A 89 0.27 6.19 -11.65
C ALA A 89 0.31 4.73 -11.17
N GLN A 90 1.45 4.06 -11.28
CA GLN A 90 1.63 2.66 -10.86
C GLN A 90 1.97 2.54 -9.39
N LEU A 91 2.33 3.64 -8.71
CA LEU A 91 2.52 3.64 -7.27
C LEU A 91 1.15 3.65 -6.60
N CYS A 92 0.82 2.55 -5.94
CA CYS A 92 -0.42 2.36 -5.19
C CYS A 92 -0.13 2.10 -3.71
N LYS A 93 -1.18 2.24 -2.90
CA LYS A 93 -1.18 1.90 -1.48
C LYS A 93 -2.43 1.10 -1.16
N SER A 94 -2.29 0.25 -0.16
CA SER A 94 -3.39 -0.51 0.44
C SER A 94 -3.74 0.15 1.76
N ILE A 95 -4.99 0.55 1.92
CA ILE A 95 -5.47 1.25 3.12
C ILE A 95 -6.66 0.51 3.70
N ILE A 96 -6.65 0.28 5.01
CA ILE A 96 -7.78 -0.30 5.70
C ILE A 96 -8.80 0.80 6.02
N MET A 97 -10.05 0.54 5.68
CA MET A 97 -11.19 1.36 6.07
C MET A 97 -12.10 0.58 7.02
N GLU A 98 -12.62 1.28 8.02
CA GLU A 98 -13.59 0.77 8.97
C GLU A 98 -14.98 1.35 8.68
N ASN A 99 -15.97 0.48 8.59
CA ASN A 99 -17.37 0.84 8.63
C ASN A 99 -17.77 1.13 10.08
N VAL A 100 -17.76 2.39 10.49
CA VAL A 100 -18.10 2.79 11.87
C VAL A 100 -19.59 2.67 12.18
N ALA A 101 -20.44 2.44 11.16
CA ALA A 101 -21.85 2.13 11.34
C ALA A 101 -22.12 0.64 11.57
N TRP A 102 -21.09 -0.21 11.47
CA TRP A 102 -21.22 -1.65 11.63
C TRP A 102 -21.60 -2.05 13.05
N LYS A 103 -22.37 -3.12 13.18
CA LYS A 103 -22.77 -3.75 14.45
C LYS A 103 -22.67 -5.27 14.34
N SER A 104 -22.51 -5.95 15.47
CA SER A 104 -22.31 -7.41 15.52
C SER A 104 -23.48 -8.23 14.97
N ASP A 105 -24.68 -7.67 14.95
CA ASP A 105 -25.89 -8.24 14.36
C ASP A 105 -26.00 -8.04 12.82
N MET A 106 -24.98 -7.43 12.18
CA MET A 106 -24.94 -7.18 10.73
C MET A 106 -23.78 -7.91 10.02
N PRO A 107 -23.70 -9.25 10.09
CA PRO A 107 -22.57 -10.00 9.52
C PRO A 107 -22.49 -9.93 7.98
N HIS A 108 -23.59 -9.56 7.32
CA HIS A 108 -23.66 -9.41 5.86
C HIS A 108 -23.00 -8.12 5.35
N VAL A 109 -22.67 -7.17 6.23
CA VAL A 109 -21.94 -5.94 5.88
C VAL A 109 -20.52 -6.05 6.40
N PRO A 110 -19.48 -5.82 5.60
CA PRO A 110 -18.12 -5.87 6.10
C PRO A 110 -17.86 -4.72 7.09
N ARG A 111 -17.30 -5.05 8.26
CA ARG A 111 -16.78 -4.05 9.21
C ARG A 111 -15.53 -3.37 8.66
N PHE A 112 -14.64 -4.14 8.03
CA PHE A 112 -13.37 -3.63 7.51
C PHE A 112 -13.20 -4.02 6.05
N VAL A 113 -12.61 -3.14 5.26
CA VAL A 113 -12.24 -3.39 3.87
C VAL A 113 -10.82 -2.89 3.60
N CYS A 114 -10.10 -3.55 2.70
CA CYS A 114 -8.78 -3.11 2.23
C CYS A 114 -8.95 -2.43 0.85
N VAL A 115 -8.62 -1.15 0.74
CA VAL A 115 -8.74 -0.38 -0.50
C VAL A 115 -7.38 -0.18 -1.14
N ILE A 116 -7.22 -0.67 -2.37
CA ILE A 116 -6.07 -0.43 -3.24
C ILE A 116 -6.36 0.82 -4.09
N VAL A 117 -5.51 1.83 -3.93
CA VAL A 117 -5.66 3.14 -4.60
C VAL A 117 -4.29 3.72 -4.97
N GLN A 118 -4.23 4.50 -6.04
CA GLN A 118 -3.00 5.20 -6.44
C GLN A 118 -2.57 6.23 -5.37
N TYR A 119 -1.26 6.46 -5.19
CA TYR A 119 -0.75 7.47 -4.25
C TYR A 119 -1.23 8.90 -4.59
N LYS A 120 -1.40 9.20 -5.88
CA LYS A 120 -1.90 10.50 -6.37
C LYS A 120 -3.40 10.73 -6.15
N ALA A 121 -4.13 9.72 -5.67
CA ALA A 121 -5.56 9.79 -5.46
C ALA A 121 -5.92 9.79 -3.96
N LYS A 122 -7.10 10.30 -3.65
CA LYS A 122 -7.72 10.27 -2.32
C LYS A 122 -8.94 9.35 -2.39
N ILE A 123 -9.08 8.47 -1.39
CA ILE A 123 -10.27 7.61 -1.28
C ILE A 123 -11.48 8.50 -0.96
N ASN A 124 -12.61 8.24 -1.63
CA ASN A 124 -13.90 8.83 -1.31
C ASN A 124 -14.74 7.79 -0.55
N SER A 125 -15.02 8.05 0.73
CA SER A 125 -15.76 7.15 1.61
C SER A 125 -17.19 6.85 1.15
N ASP A 126 -17.89 7.84 0.57
CA ASP A 126 -19.26 7.65 0.09
C ASP A 126 -19.30 6.75 -1.15
N LYS A 127 -18.28 6.86 -2.00
CA LYS A 127 -18.10 5.97 -3.15
C LYS A 127 -17.77 4.55 -2.73
N VAL A 128 -16.92 4.35 -1.71
CA VAL A 128 -16.67 3.02 -1.11
C VAL A 128 -17.97 2.45 -0.53
N ALA A 129 -18.71 3.25 0.24
CA ALA A 129 -19.99 2.84 0.81
C ALA A 129 -21.01 2.48 -0.28
N LYS A 130 -21.04 3.22 -1.39
CA LYS A 130 -21.88 2.91 -2.55
C LYS A 130 -21.47 1.59 -3.20
N LEU A 131 -20.18 1.40 -3.49
CA LEU A 131 -19.68 0.18 -4.11
C LEU A 131 -20.00 -1.07 -3.29
N ILE A 132 -19.82 -1.03 -1.97
CA ILE A 132 -20.15 -2.16 -1.08
C ILE A 132 -21.65 -2.47 -1.09
N ARG A 133 -22.51 -1.46 -1.12
CA ARG A 133 -23.96 -1.69 -1.24
C ARG A 133 -24.32 -2.31 -2.59
N ASP A 134 -23.73 -1.80 -3.68
CA ASP A 134 -24.04 -2.23 -5.04
C ASP A 134 -23.48 -3.63 -5.34
N ALA A 135 -22.37 -4.02 -4.71
CA ALA A 135 -21.77 -5.35 -4.83
C ALA A 135 -22.51 -6.44 -4.02
N SER A 136 -23.38 -6.07 -3.08
CA SER A 136 -24.13 -7.03 -2.29
C SER A 136 -25.28 -7.65 -3.10
N THR A 137 -25.17 -8.94 -3.41
CA THR A 137 -26.16 -9.66 -4.22
C THR A 137 -27.24 -10.36 -3.38
N SER A 138 -26.90 -10.81 -2.17
CA SER A 138 -27.77 -11.66 -1.34
C SER A 138 -28.70 -10.84 -0.43
N VAL A 139 -28.19 -9.74 0.14
CA VAL A 139 -28.92 -8.92 1.12
C VAL A 139 -28.74 -7.45 0.76
N LYS A 140 -29.85 -6.73 0.63
CA LYS A 140 -29.81 -5.30 0.34
C LYS A 140 -29.22 -4.53 1.54
N ILE A 141 -28.07 -3.90 1.33
CA ILE A 141 -27.43 -3.06 2.35
C ILE A 141 -27.98 -1.63 2.22
N SER A 142 -28.54 -1.09 3.31
CA SER A 142 -29.07 0.28 3.33
C SER A 142 -27.96 1.32 3.57
N ARG A 143 -28.21 2.59 3.23
CA ARG A 143 -27.25 3.69 3.46
C ARG A 143 -26.86 3.84 4.94
N LYS A 144 -27.77 3.53 5.87
CA LYS A 144 -27.54 3.67 7.32
C LYS A 144 -26.56 2.62 7.87
N GLN A 145 -26.31 1.55 7.13
CA GLN A 145 -25.44 0.45 7.55
C GLN A 145 -24.00 0.61 7.05
N VAL A 146 -23.70 1.66 6.29
CA VAL A 146 -22.37 1.90 5.71
C VAL A 146 -21.91 3.33 5.96
N ASN A 147 -20.85 3.48 6.74
CA ASN A 147 -20.13 4.72 6.96
C ASN A 147 -18.64 4.40 7.08
N PHE A 148 -17.90 4.49 5.98
CA PHE A 148 -16.49 4.10 5.96
C PHE A 148 -15.56 5.26 6.31
N GLN A 149 -14.66 5.02 7.24
CA GLN A 149 -13.57 5.93 7.63
C GLN A 149 -12.24 5.20 7.55
N HIS A 150 -11.13 5.93 7.58
CA HIS A 150 -9.82 5.30 7.74
C HIS A 150 -9.77 4.55 9.07
N ALA A 151 -9.36 3.29 9.05
CA ALA A 151 -9.12 2.57 10.29
C ALA A 151 -7.97 3.24 11.05
N PRO A 152 -8.02 3.33 12.39
CA PRO A 152 -6.90 3.79 13.19
C PRO A 152 -5.62 2.98 12.89
N PRO A 153 -4.41 3.58 12.98
CA PRO A 153 -3.16 2.88 12.68
C PRO A 153 -2.99 1.55 13.43
N ASP A 154 -3.30 1.53 14.74
CA ASP A 154 -3.19 0.33 15.57
C ASP A 154 -4.19 -0.75 15.14
N THR A 155 -5.43 -0.35 14.79
CA THR A 155 -6.43 -1.26 14.23
C THR A 155 -5.96 -1.84 12.89
N SER A 156 -5.38 -1.01 12.02
CA SER A 156 -4.80 -1.46 10.75
C SER A 156 -3.64 -2.44 10.99
N ALA A 157 -2.73 -2.13 11.91
CA ALA A 157 -1.59 -2.99 12.25
C ALA A 157 -2.05 -4.33 12.82
N LEU A 158 -3.04 -4.32 13.71
CA LEU A 158 -3.64 -5.54 14.28
C LEU A 158 -4.30 -6.42 13.21
N LEU A 159 -5.12 -5.83 12.34
CA LEU A 159 -5.86 -6.58 11.31
C LEU A 159 -4.95 -7.14 10.22
N THR A 160 -3.94 -6.37 9.81
CA THR A 160 -3.06 -6.74 8.70
C THR A 160 -1.81 -7.48 9.15
N GLY A 161 -1.39 -7.27 10.40
CA GLY A 161 -0.08 -7.67 10.89
C GLY A 161 1.06 -6.87 10.25
N PHE A 162 0.79 -5.71 9.64
CA PHE A 162 1.80 -4.89 8.98
C PHE A 162 1.91 -3.52 9.62
N GLU A 163 3.13 -3.04 9.78
CA GLU A 163 3.38 -1.67 10.19
C GLU A 163 2.97 -0.66 9.09
N PHE A 164 2.85 0.60 9.49
CA PHE A 164 2.59 1.70 8.57
C PHE A 164 3.57 1.67 7.38
N ASN A 165 3.10 2.07 6.20
CA ASN A 165 3.86 2.02 4.94
C ASN A 165 4.25 0.61 4.41
N GLY A 166 4.05 -0.45 5.20
CA GLY A 166 4.30 -1.84 4.81
C GLY A 166 3.07 -2.62 4.36
N VAL A 167 1.86 -2.07 4.54
CA VAL A 167 0.58 -2.77 4.32
C VAL A 167 0.48 -3.35 2.90
N SER A 168 0.43 -4.68 2.84
CA SER A 168 0.16 -5.46 1.63
C SER A 168 -1.28 -5.98 1.64
N PRO A 169 -1.97 -6.11 0.50
CA PRO A 169 -3.27 -6.78 0.46
C PRO A 169 -3.12 -8.32 0.52
N PHE A 170 -1.89 -8.83 0.43
CA PHE A 170 -1.55 -10.24 0.59
C PHE A 170 -1.00 -10.49 2.00
N GLY A 171 -1.21 -11.70 2.52
CA GLY A 171 -0.61 -12.16 3.78
C GLY A 171 -1.11 -11.43 5.03
N MET A 172 -2.25 -10.73 4.95
CA MET A 172 -2.87 -10.09 6.13
C MET A 172 -3.24 -11.13 7.19
N SER A 173 -3.10 -10.78 8.47
CA SER A 173 -3.50 -11.66 9.59
C SER A 173 -4.99 -11.97 9.59
N THR A 174 -5.81 -11.02 9.16
CA THR A 174 -7.25 -11.18 8.96
C THR A 174 -7.59 -11.05 7.49
N ALA A 175 -8.36 -12.00 6.95
CA ALA A 175 -8.86 -11.90 5.57
C ALA A 175 -9.89 -10.77 5.48
N LEU A 176 -9.60 -9.74 4.68
CA LEU A 176 -10.47 -8.59 4.45
C LEU A 176 -10.92 -8.55 2.98
N PRO A 177 -12.18 -8.16 2.69
CA PRO A 177 -12.59 -7.85 1.34
C PRO A 177 -11.70 -6.77 0.74
N VAL A 178 -11.19 -7.02 -0.46
CA VAL A 178 -10.31 -6.09 -1.18
C VAL A 178 -11.13 -5.32 -2.21
N ILE A 179 -10.94 -4.00 -2.20
CA ILE A 179 -11.47 -3.08 -3.21
C ILE A 179 -10.31 -2.55 -4.04
N VAL A 180 -10.47 -2.49 -5.36
CA VAL A 180 -9.49 -1.87 -6.28
C VAL A 180 -10.13 -0.66 -6.95
N SER A 181 -9.47 0.50 -6.84
CA SER A 181 -9.95 1.72 -7.50
C SER A 181 -9.91 1.60 -9.02
N ALA A 182 -10.98 2.00 -9.70
CA ALA A 182 -11.15 1.82 -11.15
C ALA A 182 -9.96 2.29 -12.01
N PRO A 183 -9.31 3.46 -11.77
CA PRO A 183 -8.14 3.88 -12.55
C PRO A 183 -6.92 2.96 -12.44
N VAL A 184 -6.88 2.07 -11.43
CA VAL A 184 -5.83 1.04 -11.31
C VAL A 184 -6.00 -0.04 -12.37
N LEU A 185 -7.23 -0.32 -12.82
CA LEU A 185 -7.53 -1.38 -13.79
C LEU A 185 -6.93 -1.13 -15.18
N GLU A 186 -6.64 0.14 -15.49
CA GLU A 186 -6.06 0.57 -16.77
C GLU A 186 -4.54 0.35 -16.84
N LEU A 187 -3.92 -0.09 -15.75
CA LEU A 187 -2.47 -0.26 -15.65
C LEU A 187 -2.06 -1.72 -15.87
N PRO A 188 -0.90 -1.98 -16.50
CA PRO A 188 -0.43 -3.36 -16.68
C PRO A 188 0.05 -3.99 -15.37
N TYR A 189 0.60 -3.17 -14.47
CA TYR A 189 1.11 -3.57 -13.17
C TYR A 189 1.14 -2.38 -12.21
N ILE A 190 1.19 -2.68 -10.91
CA ILE A 190 1.28 -1.71 -9.82
C ILE A 190 2.34 -2.09 -8.80
N TRP A 191 2.73 -1.10 -7.99
CA TRP A 191 3.56 -1.23 -6.80
C TRP A 191 2.74 -1.00 -5.54
N LEU A 192 2.91 -1.85 -4.54
CA LEU A 192 2.23 -1.84 -3.25
C LEU A 192 3.21 -2.06 -2.09
N GLY A 193 2.73 -1.94 -0.85
CA GLY A 193 3.48 -2.41 0.33
C GLY A 193 3.73 -3.93 0.25
N GLY A 194 4.95 -4.35 0.62
CA GLY A 194 5.39 -5.74 0.53
C GLY A 194 5.43 -6.50 1.87
N GLY A 195 4.75 -5.99 2.90
CA GLY A 195 4.70 -6.59 4.24
C GLY A 195 5.69 -5.99 5.24
N ALA A 196 6.58 -5.09 4.81
CA ALA A 196 7.49 -4.34 5.67
C ALA A 196 7.71 -2.93 5.10
N HIS A 197 8.15 -2.00 5.96
CA HIS A 197 8.38 -0.60 5.61
C HIS A 197 9.26 -0.46 4.36
N ASP A 198 10.39 -1.15 4.32
CA ASP A 198 11.38 -1.13 3.24
C ASP A 198 11.08 -2.11 2.11
N VAL A 199 9.94 -2.80 2.07
CA VAL A 199 9.65 -3.78 1.01
C VAL A 199 8.50 -3.32 0.13
N LYS A 200 8.68 -3.44 -1.20
CA LYS A 200 7.71 -3.06 -2.22
C LYS A 200 7.35 -4.28 -3.07
N LEU A 201 6.05 -4.45 -3.29
CA LEU A 201 5.49 -5.53 -4.10
C LEU A 201 5.13 -4.99 -5.48
N LYS A 202 5.78 -5.48 -6.53
CA LYS A 202 5.34 -5.31 -7.92
C LYS A 202 4.43 -6.47 -8.29
N VAL A 203 3.27 -6.19 -8.89
CA VAL A 203 2.32 -7.24 -9.31
C VAL A 203 1.51 -6.78 -10.54
N SER A 204 1.19 -7.72 -11.43
CA SER A 204 0.23 -7.45 -12.52
C SER A 204 -1.13 -7.09 -11.94
N VAL A 205 -1.80 -6.09 -12.52
CA VAL A 205 -3.13 -5.67 -12.06
C VAL A 205 -4.13 -6.81 -12.23
N THR A 206 -4.12 -7.50 -13.38
CA THR A 206 -5.03 -8.63 -13.66
C THR A 206 -4.87 -9.73 -12.61
N GLN A 207 -3.64 -10.18 -12.35
CA GLN A 207 -3.42 -11.23 -11.35
C GLN A 207 -3.73 -10.74 -9.92
N CYS A 208 -3.46 -9.48 -9.59
CA CYS A 208 -3.83 -8.90 -8.30
C CYS A 208 -5.34 -8.95 -8.08
N VAL A 209 -6.12 -8.44 -9.03
CA VAL A 209 -7.60 -8.43 -8.96
C VAL A 209 -8.16 -9.84 -8.87
N GLN A 210 -7.69 -10.76 -9.73
CA GLN A 210 -8.19 -12.13 -9.78
C GLN A 210 -7.85 -12.93 -8.50
N SER A 211 -6.59 -12.88 -8.06
CA SER A 211 -6.13 -13.68 -6.91
C SER A 211 -6.70 -13.21 -5.57
N LEU A 212 -7.06 -11.93 -5.46
CA LEU A 212 -7.71 -11.35 -4.28
C LEU A 212 -9.24 -11.37 -4.36
N SER A 213 -9.82 -11.84 -5.47
CA SER A 213 -11.25 -11.72 -5.76
C SER A 213 -11.76 -10.29 -5.52
N ALA A 214 -10.98 -9.30 -5.96
CA ALA A 214 -11.19 -7.91 -5.57
C ALA A 214 -12.42 -7.29 -6.24
N ILE A 215 -13.15 -6.49 -5.48
CA ILE A 215 -14.27 -5.68 -5.99
C ILE A 215 -13.69 -4.43 -6.63
N ALA A 216 -13.89 -4.26 -7.93
CA ALA A 216 -13.39 -3.09 -8.65
C ALA A 216 -14.47 -2.01 -8.79
N GLY A 217 -14.10 -0.74 -8.59
CA GLY A 217 -15.06 0.35 -8.76
C GLY A 217 -14.47 1.74 -8.56
N ASP A 218 -15.22 2.77 -8.95
CA ASP A 218 -14.88 4.16 -8.71
C ASP A 218 -15.00 4.46 -7.21
N VAL A 219 -13.87 4.52 -6.51
CA VAL A 219 -13.79 4.77 -5.05
C VAL A 219 -12.82 5.89 -4.69
N SER A 220 -12.34 6.64 -5.67
CA SER A 220 -11.34 7.67 -5.44
C SER A 220 -11.53 8.90 -6.31
N GLU A 221 -10.82 9.95 -5.94
CA GLU A 221 -10.75 11.21 -6.67
C GLU A 221 -9.28 11.62 -6.81
N SER A 222 -8.96 12.37 -7.85
CA SER A 222 -7.64 12.97 -8.01
C SER A 222 -7.36 13.92 -6.84
N ARG A 223 -6.17 13.86 -6.24
CA ARG A 223 -5.74 14.95 -5.35
C ARG A 223 -5.59 16.22 -6.19
N GLN A 224 -6.40 17.23 -5.92
CA GLN A 224 -6.08 18.58 -6.38
C GLN A 224 -4.75 18.98 -5.75
N HIS A 225 -3.79 19.46 -6.55
CA HIS A 225 -2.56 20.05 -6.01
C HIS A 225 -2.97 21.28 -5.18
N ALA A 226 -2.70 21.27 -3.88
CA ALA A 226 -2.63 22.54 -3.14
C ALA A 226 -1.47 23.36 -3.73
N PRO A 227 -1.57 24.70 -3.81
CA PRO A 227 -0.45 25.52 -4.26
C PRO A 227 0.76 25.26 -3.37
N THR A 228 1.91 25.06 -4.01
CA THR A 228 3.22 24.87 -3.36
C THR A 228 3.57 26.09 -2.52
N THR A 229 3.29 26.05 -1.23
CA THR A 229 3.97 26.94 -0.28
C THR A 229 5.33 26.30 0.05
N PRO A 230 6.46 27.00 -0.17
CA PRO A 230 7.77 26.49 0.25
C PRO A 230 7.78 26.31 1.76
N LEU A 231 8.28 25.17 2.23
CA LEU A 231 8.68 25.03 3.64
C LEU A 231 9.83 26.01 3.88
N GLN A 232 9.59 27.04 4.67
CA GLN A 232 10.64 27.92 5.21
C GLN A 232 11.41 27.15 6.29
N ASN A 233 12.74 27.15 6.09
CA ASN A 233 13.87 26.85 6.97
C ASN A 233 13.61 26.25 8.35
#